data_AF-A0A4Y8NAI7-F1
#
_entry.id   AF-A0A4Y8NAI7-F1
#
_cell.length_a   1.000
_cell.length_b   1.000
_cell.length_c   1.000
_cell.angle_alpha   90.00
_cell.angle_beta   90.00
_cell.angle_gamma   90.00
#
_symmetry.space_group_name_H-M   'P 1'
#
loop_
_entity.id
_entity.type
_entity.pdbx_description
1 polymer ?
#
loop_
_entity_poly.entity_id
_entity_poly.type
_entity_poly.pdbx_seq_one_letter_code
_entity_poly.pdbx_strand_id
1 'polypeptide(L)'
;MYLQLTGTQVRLLGSMHLFPATSRRTPPWIAEAYDWAEALVFESDPPTILPFLKADQPDSAQQLQPFLSADAWRQLQSTWPVDGPLAPLADLRPWAALIVAPTLFQQVVEGVELRMLRSAITQAKPYRYLETADEVAAALESIPLEAVGAALGLLMADLDEPQRTLERMHAAWLDGDLPAVHRIAIESPMFNLPGIRHAILDARNRAWAARLTELLTRPERTLVVVGALHLCGPGNLIDCLARPVEPVFANP
;
A
#
# COMPACT_ATOMS: atom_id res chain seq x y z
N MET A 1 -3.58 7.70 13.88
CA MET A 1 -3.38 7.74 12.41
C MET A 1 -4.47 8.50 11.67
N TYR A 2 -5.09 9.50 12.31
CA TYR A 2 -6.12 10.34 11.72
C TYR A 2 -5.79 11.78 12.07
N LEU A 3 -5.43 12.56 11.05
CA LEU A 3 -4.70 13.81 11.19
C LEU A 3 -5.43 14.93 10.44
N GLN A 4 -5.52 16.10 11.05
CA GLN A 4 -6.01 17.33 10.44
C GLN A 4 -4.81 18.11 9.88
N LEU A 5 -4.85 18.49 8.60
CA LEU A 5 -3.91 19.49 8.07
C LEU A 5 -4.36 20.87 8.58
N THR A 6 -3.57 21.50 9.44
CA THR A 6 -3.97 22.73 10.14
C THR A 6 -4.27 23.86 9.16
N GLY A 7 -5.38 24.56 9.39
CA GLY A 7 -5.84 25.67 8.54
C GLY A 7 -6.46 25.25 7.21
N THR A 8 -6.86 23.98 7.06
CA THR A 8 -7.52 23.45 5.84
C THR A 8 -8.76 22.62 6.21
N GLN A 9 -9.57 22.26 5.22
CA GLN A 9 -10.66 21.30 5.37
C GLN A 9 -10.25 19.89 4.93
N VAL A 10 -8.96 19.55 5.07
CA VAL A 10 -8.40 18.27 4.65
C VAL A 10 -7.92 17.47 5.86
N ARG A 11 -8.35 16.21 5.96
CA ARG A 11 -7.84 15.25 6.93
C ARG A 11 -7.15 14.09 6.22
N LEU A 12 -6.06 13.61 6.78
CA LEU A 12 -5.32 12.43 6.34
C LEU A 12 -5.68 11.24 7.23
N LEU A 13 -5.87 10.09 6.62
CA LEU A 13 -6.17 8.84 7.30
C LEU A 13 -5.21 7.76 6.83
N GLY A 14 -4.46 7.20 7.78
CA GLY A 14 -3.55 6.08 7.58
C GLY A 14 -4.31 4.75 7.60
N SER A 15 -4.50 4.11 6.46
CA SER A 15 -5.23 2.85 6.31
C SER A 15 -4.31 1.62 6.30
N MET A 16 -4.91 0.44 6.38
CA MET A 16 -4.29 -0.79 5.87
C MET A 16 -5.15 -1.36 4.76
N HIS A 17 -4.52 -1.72 3.65
CA HIS A 17 -5.21 -2.32 2.49
C HIS A 17 -5.80 -3.70 2.82
N LEU A 18 -5.12 -4.47 3.66
CA LEU A 18 -5.47 -5.83 4.07
C LEU A 18 -5.39 -5.94 5.60
N PHE A 19 -6.27 -6.74 6.17
CA PHE A 19 -6.23 -7.16 7.57
C PHE A 19 -5.94 -8.66 7.66
N PRO A 20 -5.36 -9.14 8.76
CA PRO A 20 -5.30 -10.58 9.02
C PRO A 20 -6.72 -11.15 9.13
N ALA A 21 -6.93 -12.34 8.57
CA ALA A 21 -8.25 -12.99 8.54
C ALA A 21 -8.86 -13.22 9.93
N THR A 22 -8.02 -13.26 10.96
CA THR A 22 -8.39 -13.43 12.38
C THR A 22 -9.06 -12.18 12.98
N SER A 23 -8.97 -11.01 12.35
CA SER A 23 -9.61 -9.79 12.85
C SER A 23 -10.08 -8.86 11.74
N ARG A 24 -11.37 -8.50 11.78
CA ARG A 24 -11.95 -7.45 10.91
C ARG A 24 -12.14 -6.12 11.62
N ARG A 25 -11.65 -5.98 12.86
CA ARG A 25 -11.83 -4.79 13.69
C ARG A 25 -11.21 -3.57 13.01
N THR A 26 -11.86 -2.44 13.21
CA THR A 26 -11.35 -1.12 12.84
C THR A 26 -11.41 -0.23 14.08
N PRO A 27 -10.45 0.67 14.26
CA PRO A 27 -10.53 1.67 15.31
C PRO A 27 -11.68 2.65 15.04
N PRO A 28 -12.23 3.30 16.08
CA PRO A 28 -13.41 4.15 15.97
C PRO A 28 -13.22 5.32 14.99
N TRP A 29 -12.00 5.85 14.90
CA TRP A 29 -11.67 6.97 14.02
C TRP A 29 -11.93 6.68 12.53
N ILE A 30 -12.06 5.41 12.11
CA ILE A 30 -12.41 5.07 10.72
C ILE A 30 -13.82 5.54 10.36
N ALA A 31 -14.80 5.22 11.19
CA ALA A 31 -16.20 5.59 10.94
C ALA A 31 -16.37 7.10 11.07
N GLU A 32 -15.78 7.70 12.10
CA GLU A 32 -15.86 9.13 12.33
C GLU A 32 -15.19 9.95 11.22
N ALA A 33 -14.07 9.47 10.68
CA ALA A 33 -13.45 10.10 9.54
C ALA A 33 -14.34 10.11 8.30
N TYR A 34 -14.99 8.98 8.03
CA TYR A 34 -15.92 8.86 6.91
C TYR A 34 -17.15 9.76 7.08
N ASP A 35 -17.72 9.83 8.28
CA ASP A 35 -18.89 10.65 8.58
C ASP A 35 -18.58 12.15 8.53
N TRP A 36 -17.39 12.54 8.97
CA TRP A 36 -16.93 13.92 8.87
C TRP A 36 -16.74 14.39 7.42
N ALA A 37 -16.36 13.48 6.51
CA ALA A 37 -15.97 13.82 5.15
C ALA A 37 -17.18 14.07 4.23
N GLU A 38 -17.10 15.11 3.41
CA GLU A 38 -18.01 15.38 2.30
C GLU A 38 -17.52 14.71 1.01
N ALA A 39 -16.20 14.65 0.83
CA ALA A 39 -15.57 13.94 -0.29
C ALA A 39 -14.38 13.09 0.18
N LEU A 40 -14.09 12.04 -0.59
CA LEU A 40 -12.98 11.12 -0.34
C LEU A 40 -11.91 11.22 -1.43
N VAL A 41 -10.67 10.95 -1.04
CA VAL A 41 -9.55 10.79 -1.94
C VAL A 41 -8.82 9.51 -1.56
N PHE A 42 -8.76 8.54 -2.46
CA PHE A 42 -8.00 7.30 -2.28
C PHE A 42 -6.69 7.34 -3.07
N GLU A 43 -5.77 6.40 -2.83
CA GLU A 43 -4.53 6.29 -3.61
C GLU A 43 -4.82 6.05 -5.10
N SER A 44 -5.40 4.91 -5.43
CA SER A 44 -5.64 4.45 -6.79
C SER A 44 -6.91 3.59 -6.86
N ASP A 45 -7.34 3.25 -8.08
CA ASP A 45 -8.50 2.37 -8.32
C ASP A 45 -8.05 0.90 -8.42
N PRO A 46 -8.26 0.06 -7.38
CA PRO A 46 -7.68 -1.28 -7.34
C PRO A 46 -7.96 -2.19 -8.55
N PRO A 47 -9.20 -2.29 -9.10
CA PRO A 47 -9.44 -3.16 -10.26
C PRO A 47 -8.67 -2.75 -11.52
N THR A 48 -8.26 -1.48 -11.63
CA THR A 48 -7.62 -0.96 -12.84
C THR A 48 -6.15 -1.35 -12.98
N ILE A 49 -5.52 -1.88 -11.92
CA ILE A 49 -4.14 -2.38 -12.00
C ILE A 49 -4.03 -3.77 -12.63
N LEU A 50 -5.12 -4.55 -12.66
CA LEU A 50 -5.11 -5.94 -13.12
C LEU A 50 -4.52 -6.13 -14.54
N PRO A 51 -4.85 -5.28 -15.54
CA PRO A 51 -4.25 -5.38 -16.88
C PRO A 51 -2.74 -5.13 -16.90
N PHE A 52 -2.19 -4.41 -15.92
CA PHE A 52 -0.76 -4.07 -15.85
C PHE A 52 0.08 -5.17 -15.19
N LEU A 53 -0.55 -6.16 -14.53
CA LEU A 53 0.19 -7.25 -13.88
C LEU A 53 0.94 -8.12 -14.89
N LYS A 54 0.35 -8.30 -16.08
CA LYS A 54 0.94 -9.09 -17.16
C LYS A 54 1.86 -8.21 -18.02
N ALA A 55 2.94 -8.81 -18.49
CA ALA A 55 3.82 -8.20 -19.48
C ALA A 55 3.25 -8.42 -20.89
N ASP A 56 3.57 -7.51 -21.80
CA ASP A 56 3.22 -7.66 -23.23
C ASP A 56 4.02 -8.79 -23.88
N GLN A 57 5.22 -9.06 -23.36
CA GLN A 57 6.09 -10.14 -23.80
C GLN A 57 5.95 -11.35 -22.86
N PRO A 58 5.86 -12.58 -23.40
CA PRO A 58 5.88 -13.78 -22.58
C PRO A 58 7.22 -13.87 -21.84
N ASP A 59 7.24 -14.67 -20.77
CA ASP A 59 8.45 -14.97 -20.00
C ASP A 59 9.10 -13.77 -19.31
N SER A 60 8.37 -12.66 -19.13
CA SER A 60 8.90 -11.45 -18.49
C SER A 60 9.44 -11.71 -17.08
N ALA A 61 8.76 -12.55 -16.29
CA ALA A 61 9.23 -12.93 -14.96
C ALA A 61 10.52 -13.78 -15.00
N GLN A 62 10.88 -14.42 -16.11
CA GLN A 62 12.14 -15.17 -16.21
C GLN A 62 13.38 -14.27 -16.06
N GLN A 63 13.23 -12.96 -16.29
CA GLN A 63 14.28 -11.97 -16.01
C GLN A 63 14.72 -11.95 -14.53
N LEU A 64 13.93 -12.52 -13.62
CA LEU A 64 14.28 -12.66 -12.21
C LEU A 64 15.23 -13.82 -11.90
N GLN A 65 15.32 -14.81 -12.79
CA GLN A 65 16.10 -16.03 -12.54
C GLN A 65 17.58 -15.76 -12.21
N PRO A 66 18.28 -14.80 -12.86
CA PRO A 66 19.68 -14.49 -12.51
C PRO A 66 19.87 -13.86 -11.12
N PHE A 67 18.81 -13.30 -10.53
CA PHE A 67 18.85 -12.58 -9.24
C PHE A 67 18.37 -13.43 -8.06
N LEU A 68 18.04 -14.70 -8.32
CA LEU A 68 17.54 -15.65 -7.32
C LEU A 68 18.46 -16.88 -7.28
N SER A 69 18.51 -17.54 -6.13
CA SER A 69 19.09 -18.89 -6.07
C SER A 69 18.18 -19.86 -6.84
N ALA A 70 18.75 -20.95 -7.36
CA ALA A 70 17.98 -21.98 -8.04
C ALA A 70 16.87 -22.56 -7.14
N ASP A 71 17.11 -22.64 -5.83
CA ASP A 71 16.13 -23.11 -4.86
C ASP A 71 15.00 -22.10 -4.66
N ALA A 72 15.32 -20.82 -4.48
CA ALA A 72 14.31 -19.76 -4.34
C ALA A 72 13.45 -19.62 -5.61
N TRP A 73 14.05 -19.71 -6.80
CA TRP A 73 13.30 -19.68 -8.06
C TRP A 73 12.34 -20.87 -8.18
N ARG A 74 12.81 -22.09 -7.89
CA ARG A 74 11.95 -23.29 -7.91
C ARG A 74 10.83 -23.19 -6.87
N GLN A 75 11.13 -22.70 -5.67
CA GLN A 75 10.13 -22.52 -4.63
C GLN A 75 9.07 -21.52 -5.05
N LEU A 76 9.47 -20.34 -5.56
CA LEU A 76 8.55 -19.31 -6.07
C LEU A 76 7.62 -19.86 -7.15
N GLN A 77 8.17 -20.59 -8.13
CA GLN A 77 7.38 -21.25 -9.18
C GLN A 77 6.39 -22.26 -8.59
N SER A 78 6.82 -23.06 -7.61
CA SER A 78 5.97 -24.10 -7.00
C SER A 78 4.83 -23.55 -6.15
N THR A 79 4.98 -22.34 -5.61
CA THR A 79 3.95 -21.69 -4.79
C THR A 79 2.97 -20.87 -5.61
N TRP A 80 3.28 -20.58 -6.87
CA TRP A 80 2.44 -19.73 -7.71
C TRP A 80 1.19 -20.46 -8.20
N PRO A 81 0.02 -19.79 -8.27
CA PRO A 81 -1.17 -20.38 -8.87
C PRO A 81 -0.93 -20.77 -10.34
N VAL A 82 -1.54 -21.88 -10.74
CA VAL A 82 -1.47 -22.41 -12.12
C VAL A 82 -2.58 -21.87 -13.03
N ASP A 83 -3.63 -21.31 -12.44
CA ASP A 83 -4.79 -20.75 -13.12
C ASP A 83 -5.25 -19.41 -12.51
N GLY A 84 -6.15 -18.73 -13.22
CA GLY A 84 -6.68 -17.43 -12.81
C GLY A 84 -5.84 -16.23 -13.26
N PRO A 85 -6.21 -15.01 -12.83
CA PRO A 85 -5.66 -13.76 -13.36
C PRO A 85 -4.17 -13.55 -13.05
N LEU A 86 -3.67 -14.21 -12.00
CA LEU A 86 -2.27 -14.14 -11.56
C LEU A 86 -1.38 -15.21 -12.20
N ALA A 87 -1.97 -16.13 -12.98
CA ALA A 87 -1.26 -17.23 -13.61
C ALA A 87 -1.03 -17.00 -15.12
N PRO A 88 0.03 -17.62 -15.67
CA PRO A 88 1.19 -18.20 -14.98
C PRO A 88 2.14 -17.11 -14.46
N LEU A 89 3.03 -17.45 -13.51
CA LEU A 89 4.10 -16.55 -13.04
C LEU A 89 4.92 -15.98 -14.21
N ALA A 90 5.19 -16.79 -15.23
CA ALA A 90 6.01 -16.42 -16.38
C ALA A 90 5.49 -15.18 -17.14
N ASP A 91 4.17 -14.97 -17.15
CA ASP A 91 3.53 -13.86 -17.86
C ASP A 91 3.54 -12.57 -17.05
N LEU A 92 3.86 -12.62 -15.75
CA LEU A 92 3.82 -11.46 -14.89
C LEU A 92 5.04 -10.56 -15.12
N ARG A 93 4.82 -9.26 -14.96
CA ARG A 93 5.94 -8.32 -14.80
C ARG A 93 6.68 -8.62 -13.49
N PRO A 94 8.01 -8.44 -13.44
CA PRO A 94 8.79 -8.68 -12.22
C PRO A 94 8.25 -7.98 -10.97
N TRP A 95 7.82 -6.72 -11.08
CA TRP A 95 7.23 -6.00 -9.95
C TRP A 95 5.88 -6.57 -9.51
N ALA A 96 5.10 -7.15 -10.43
CA ALA A 96 3.83 -7.78 -10.08
C ALA A 96 4.07 -9.04 -9.25
N ALA A 97 5.11 -9.82 -9.58
CA ALA A 97 5.55 -10.93 -8.77
C ALA A 97 5.96 -10.48 -7.35
N LEU A 98 6.69 -9.37 -7.22
CA LEU A 98 7.06 -8.79 -5.91
C LEU A 98 5.85 -8.42 -5.05
N ILE A 99 4.82 -7.80 -5.62
CA ILE A 99 3.63 -7.38 -4.86
C ILE A 99 2.72 -8.57 -4.52
N VAL A 100 2.59 -9.54 -5.44
CA VAL A 100 1.68 -10.68 -5.27
C VAL A 100 2.27 -11.75 -4.37
N ALA A 101 3.57 -12.05 -4.46
CA ALA A 101 4.18 -13.20 -3.77
C ALA A 101 3.92 -13.22 -2.25
N PRO A 102 4.06 -12.11 -1.49
CA PRO A 102 3.79 -12.13 -0.05
C PRO A 102 2.35 -12.52 0.29
N THR A 103 1.39 -12.15 -0.57
CA THR A 103 -0.04 -12.41 -0.34
C THR A 103 -0.40 -13.89 -0.45
N LEU A 104 0.42 -14.69 -1.15
CA LEU A 104 0.24 -16.15 -1.24
C LEU A 104 0.48 -16.86 0.11
N PHE A 105 1.18 -16.19 1.03
CA PHE A 105 1.52 -16.69 2.36
C PHE A 105 0.78 -15.97 3.49
N GLN A 106 -0.18 -15.11 3.14
CA GLN A 106 -0.99 -14.39 4.11
C GLN A 106 -2.43 -14.92 4.10
N GLN A 107 -3.04 -15.00 5.27
CA GLN A 107 -4.47 -15.18 5.44
C GLN A 107 -5.08 -13.80 5.66
N VAL A 108 -5.72 -13.26 4.63
CA VAL A 108 -6.17 -11.86 4.62
C VAL A 108 -7.66 -11.70 4.40
N VAL A 109 -8.17 -10.56 4.85
CA VAL A 109 -9.47 -10.01 4.50
C VAL A 109 -9.29 -8.55 4.10
N GLU A 110 -10.27 -8.01 3.37
CA GLU A 110 -10.22 -6.61 2.91
C GLU A 110 -10.07 -5.65 4.09
N GLY A 111 -9.19 -4.66 3.92
CA GLY A 111 -8.94 -3.59 4.88
C GLY A 111 -9.89 -2.40 4.72
N VAL A 112 -9.36 -1.19 4.92
CA VAL A 112 -10.18 0.03 5.05
C VAL A 112 -10.74 0.51 3.72
N GLU A 113 -9.90 0.61 2.70
CA GLU A 113 -10.16 1.36 1.47
C GLU A 113 -11.30 0.73 0.68
N LEU A 114 -11.26 -0.58 0.44
CA LEU A 114 -12.33 -1.27 -0.28
C LEU A 114 -13.67 -1.21 0.46
N ARG A 115 -13.65 -1.30 1.80
CA ARG A 115 -14.86 -1.15 2.62
C ARG A 115 -15.42 0.27 2.51
N MET A 116 -14.55 1.27 2.61
CA MET A 116 -14.92 2.68 2.55
C MET A 116 -15.41 3.09 1.15
N LEU A 117 -14.76 2.60 0.09
CA LEU A 117 -15.17 2.80 -1.30
C LEU A 117 -16.55 2.23 -1.56
N ARG A 118 -16.86 1.01 -1.07
CA ARG A 118 -18.21 0.44 -1.17
C ARG A 118 -19.26 1.30 -0.47
N SER A 119 -18.96 1.81 0.72
CA SER A 119 -19.85 2.74 1.43
C SER A 119 -20.05 4.03 0.63
N ALA A 120 -18.98 4.59 0.06
CA ALA A 120 -19.04 5.79 -0.76
C ALA A 120 -19.91 5.61 -2.00
N ILE A 121 -19.75 4.51 -2.72
CA ILE A 121 -20.59 4.16 -3.87
C ILE A 121 -22.05 4.01 -3.46
N THR A 122 -22.32 3.27 -2.38
CA THR A 122 -23.69 3.00 -1.90
C THR A 122 -24.41 4.29 -1.47
N GLN A 123 -23.67 5.24 -0.89
CA GLN A 123 -24.20 6.51 -0.39
C GLN A 123 -24.05 7.66 -1.37
N ALA A 124 -23.55 7.41 -2.59
CA ALA A 124 -23.21 8.42 -3.57
C ALA A 124 -22.29 9.53 -3.02
N LYS A 125 -21.39 9.20 -2.08
CA LYS A 125 -20.39 10.13 -1.57
C LYS A 125 -19.32 10.36 -2.63
N PRO A 126 -19.02 11.62 -3.03
CA PRO A 126 -17.99 11.90 -4.03
C PRO A 126 -16.62 11.34 -3.63
N TYR A 127 -15.93 10.73 -4.58
CA TYR A 127 -14.56 10.27 -4.39
C TYR A 127 -13.71 10.47 -5.65
N ARG A 128 -12.39 10.50 -5.47
CA ARG A 128 -11.39 10.53 -6.55
C ARG A 128 -10.13 9.78 -6.14
N TYR A 129 -9.21 9.60 -7.08
CA TYR A 129 -7.93 8.91 -6.86
C TYR A 129 -6.75 9.89 -6.95
N LEU A 130 -5.69 9.62 -6.19
CA LEU A 130 -4.43 10.35 -6.22
C LEU A 130 -3.57 9.97 -7.41
N GLU A 131 -3.71 8.77 -7.94
CA GLU A 131 -2.95 8.26 -9.07
C GLU A 131 -3.76 7.26 -9.91
N THR A 132 -3.35 7.10 -11.17
CA THR A 132 -3.91 6.11 -12.09
C THR A 132 -3.16 4.77 -11.97
N ALA A 133 -3.75 3.67 -12.48
CA ALA A 133 -3.04 2.40 -12.54
C ALA A 133 -1.77 2.44 -13.40
N ASP A 134 -1.75 3.26 -14.45
CA ASP A 134 -0.55 3.47 -15.27
C ASP A 134 0.58 4.10 -14.44
N GLU A 135 0.26 5.10 -13.61
CA GLU A 135 1.22 5.75 -12.72
C GLU A 135 1.74 4.80 -11.64
N VAL A 136 0.86 3.96 -11.06
CA VAL A 136 1.25 2.88 -10.14
C VAL A 136 2.20 1.91 -10.83
N ALA A 137 1.83 1.41 -12.01
CA ALA A 137 2.62 0.46 -12.76
C ALA A 137 3.98 1.05 -13.15
N ALA A 138 4.03 2.30 -13.63
CA ALA A 138 5.26 3.00 -13.97
C ALA A 138 6.18 3.20 -12.75
N ALA A 139 5.62 3.53 -11.58
CA ALA A 139 6.39 3.61 -10.35
C ALA A 139 6.98 2.25 -9.96
N LEU A 140 6.20 1.17 -10.04
CA LEU A 140 6.65 -0.18 -9.70
C LEU A 140 7.63 -0.77 -10.72
N GLU A 141 7.49 -0.42 -12.00
CA GLU A 141 8.43 -0.79 -13.07
C GLU A 141 9.82 -0.16 -12.86
N SER A 142 9.91 0.95 -12.11
CA SER A 142 11.19 1.59 -11.80
C SER A 142 12.04 0.82 -10.78
N ILE A 143 11.49 -0.23 -10.15
CA ILE A 143 12.21 -1.06 -9.19
C ILE A 143 13.27 -1.89 -9.94
N PRO A 144 14.57 -1.78 -9.58
CA PRO A 144 15.62 -2.60 -10.21
C PRO A 144 15.36 -4.10 -10.04
N LEU A 145 15.61 -4.88 -11.09
CA LEU A 145 15.40 -6.33 -11.06
C LEU A 145 16.21 -7.02 -9.95
N GLU A 146 17.39 -6.51 -9.64
CA GLU A 146 18.22 -6.96 -8.52
C GLU A 146 17.47 -6.83 -7.19
N ALA A 147 16.76 -5.72 -6.99
CA ALA A 147 15.99 -5.46 -5.78
C ALA A 147 14.74 -6.35 -5.72
N VAL A 148 14.07 -6.56 -6.86
CA VAL A 148 12.95 -7.51 -6.98
C VAL A 148 13.41 -8.93 -6.62
N GLY A 149 14.52 -9.40 -7.20
CA GLY A 149 15.10 -10.71 -6.93
C GLY A 149 15.54 -10.86 -5.48
N ALA A 150 16.22 -9.84 -4.90
CA ALA A 150 16.62 -9.86 -3.50
C ALA A 150 15.40 -9.97 -2.55
N ALA A 151 14.34 -9.20 -2.80
CA ALA A 151 13.11 -9.25 -2.00
C ALA A 151 12.41 -10.60 -2.08
N LEU A 152 12.27 -11.16 -3.29
CA LEU A 152 11.69 -12.49 -3.48
C LEU A 152 12.56 -13.58 -2.85
N GLY A 153 13.89 -13.46 -2.90
CA GLY A 153 14.80 -14.38 -2.23
C GLY A 153 14.65 -14.36 -0.71
N LEU A 154 14.54 -13.17 -0.11
CA LEU A 154 14.25 -12.99 1.32
C LEU A 154 12.90 -13.59 1.71
N LEU A 155 11.87 -13.38 0.87
CA LEU A 155 10.56 -13.99 1.07
C LEU A 155 10.64 -15.52 1.05
N MET A 156 11.31 -16.12 0.07
CA MET A 156 11.45 -17.58 -0.02
C MET A 156 12.23 -18.20 1.14
N ALA A 157 13.10 -17.43 1.79
CA ALA A 157 13.84 -17.86 2.98
C ALA A 157 12.97 -17.92 4.25
N ASP A 158 11.86 -17.17 4.32
CA ASP A 158 10.94 -17.14 5.46
C ASP A 158 9.50 -16.86 5.01
N LEU A 159 8.79 -17.93 4.64
CA LEU A 159 7.42 -17.85 4.12
C LEU A 159 6.39 -17.37 5.16
N ASP A 160 6.68 -17.50 6.46
CA ASP A 160 5.78 -17.09 7.52
C ASP A 160 5.87 -15.57 7.81
N GLU A 161 6.93 -14.92 7.33
CA GLU A 161 7.20 -13.51 7.62
C GLU A 161 6.10 -12.54 7.16
N PRO A 162 5.53 -12.67 5.94
CA PRO A 162 4.41 -11.83 5.51
C PRO A 162 3.23 -11.84 6.49
N GLN A 163 2.85 -13.01 7.00
CA GLN A 163 1.72 -13.13 7.94
C GLN A 163 2.08 -12.51 9.29
N ARG A 164 3.26 -12.80 9.84
CA ARG A 164 3.70 -12.24 11.13
C ARG A 164 3.79 -10.71 11.08
N THR A 165 4.35 -10.16 10.01
CA THR A 165 4.43 -8.69 9.84
C THR A 165 3.04 -8.07 9.68
N LEU A 166 2.14 -8.68 8.92
CA LEU A 166 0.76 -8.20 8.79
C LEU A 166 0.05 -8.12 10.15
N GLU A 167 0.14 -9.18 10.96
CA GLU A 167 -0.51 -9.23 12.28
C GLU A 167 0.06 -8.20 13.25
N ARG A 168 1.38 -8.04 13.29
CA ARG A 168 2.05 -7.04 14.13
C ARG A 168 1.70 -5.61 13.71
N MET A 169 1.71 -5.33 12.41
CA MET A 169 1.30 -4.02 11.87
C MET A 169 -0.16 -3.73 12.18
N HIS A 170 -1.04 -4.72 12.02
CA HIS A 170 -2.46 -4.55 12.31
C HIS A 170 -2.73 -4.29 13.79
N ALA A 171 -2.01 -4.93 14.71
CA ALA A 171 -2.09 -4.63 16.14
C ALA A 171 -1.70 -3.18 16.44
N ALA A 172 -0.53 -2.73 15.96
CA ALA A 172 -0.08 -1.34 16.13
C ALA A 172 -1.05 -0.33 15.48
N TRP A 173 -1.64 -0.68 14.34
CA TRP A 173 -2.62 0.13 13.63
C TRP A 173 -3.93 0.29 14.39
N LEU A 174 -4.44 -0.78 15.02
CA LEU A 174 -5.62 -0.72 15.90
C LEU A 174 -5.40 0.23 17.09
N ASP A 175 -4.19 0.25 17.65
CA ASP A 175 -3.80 1.11 18.77
C ASP A 175 -3.50 2.56 18.34
N GLY A 176 -3.52 2.83 17.03
CA GLY A 176 -3.20 4.14 16.47
C GLY A 176 -1.71 4.51 16.55
N ASP A 177 -0.83 3.56 16.88
CA ASP A 177 0.61 3.75 17.08
C ASP A 177 1.37 3.76 15.73
N LEU A 178 1.38 4.94 15.12
CA LEU A 178 2.06 5.17 13.84
C LEU A 178 3.59 4.97 13.91
N PRO A 179 4.28 5.41 14.99
CA PRO A 179 5.68 5.04 15.20
C PRO A 179 5.94 3.53 15.26
N ALA A 180 5.06 2.73 15.90
CA ALA A 180 5.21 1.28 15.92
C ALA A 180 5.00 0.65 14.53
N VAL A 181 4.02 1.12 13.75
CA VAL A 181 3.84 0.67 12.36
C VAL A 181 5.10 0.92 11.54
N HIS A 182 5.70 2.11 11.64
CA HIS A 182 6.97 2.40 10.97
C HIS A 182 8.11 1.48 11.41
N ARG A 183 8.25 1.27 12.73
CA ARG A 183 9.30 0.41 13.31
C ARG A 183 9.18 -1.04 12.82
N ILE A 184 7.96 -1.58 12.76
CA ILE A 184 7.71 -2.93 12.23
C ILE A 184 8.05 -2.98 10.74
N ALA A 185 7.72 -1.94 9.96
CA ALA A 185 8.04 -1.90 8.54
C ALA A 185 9.55 -1.96 8.28
N ILE A 186 10.34 -1.17 8.99
CA ILE A 186 11.81 -1.15 8.81
C ILE A 186 12.52 -2.39 9.37
N GLU A 187 11.84 -3.26 10.12
CA GLU A 187 12.38 -4.57 10.46
C GLU A 187 12.34 -5.54 9.27
N SER A 188 11.40 -5.34 8.33
CA SER A 188 11.32 -6.14 7.10
C SER A 188 12.51 -5.84 6.18
N PRO A 189 13.36 -6.81 5.85
CA PRO A 189 14.50 -6.59 4.96
C PRO A 189 14.07 -6.10 3.57
N MET A 190 12.89 -6.52 3.09
CA MET A 190 12.33 -6.06 1.81
C MET A 190 12.04 -4.55 1.80
N PHE A 191 11.54 -4.01 2.91
CA PHE A 191 11.20 -2.59 3.04
C PHE A 191 12.43 -1.68 3.00
N ASN A 192 13.58 -2.21 3.40
CA ASN A 192 14.85 -1.47 3.42
C ASN A 192 15.57 -1.44 2.06
N LEU A 193 15.06 -2.14 1.04
CA LEU A 193 15.64 -2.10 -0.31
C LEU A 193 15.33 -0.73 -0.95
N PRO A 194 16.35 0.10 -1.27
CA PRO A 194 16.12 1.50 -1.65
C PRO A 194 15.22 1.69 -2.87
N GLY A 195 15.35 0.82 -3.89
CA GLY A 195 14.49 0.88 -5.09
C GLY A 195 13.02 0.61 -4.77
N ILE A 196 12.75 -0.35 -3.88
CA ILE A 196 11.39 -0.71 -3.45
C ILE A 196 10.79 0.42 -2.63
N ARG A 197 11.51 0.90 -1.61
CA ARG A 197 11.07 2.03 -0.77
C ARG A 197 10.79 3.27 -1.62
N HIS A 198 11.66 3.56 -2.59
CA HIS A 198 11.50 4.71 -3.47
C HIS A 198 10.22 4.60 -4.31
N ALA A 199 10.00 3.47 -4.97
CA ALA A 199 8.86 3.23 -5.84
C ALA A 199 7.52 3.20 -5.07
N ILE A 200 7.47 2.50 -3.93
CA ILE A 200 6.24 2.29 -3.16
C ILE A 200 5.87 3.51 -2.31
N LEU A 201 6.85 4.27 -1.83
CA LEU A 201 6.61 5.40 -0.91
C LEU A 201 7.11 6.73 -1.47
N ASP A 202 8.42 6.90 -1.62
CA ASP A 202 9.00 8.25 -1.80
C ASP A 202 8.51 8.96 -3.06
N ALA A 203 8.47 8.26 -4.21
CA ALA A 203 8.02 8.82 -5.48
C ALA A 203 6.54 9.19 -5.43
N ARG A 204 5.72 8.30 -4.88
CA ARG A 204 4.27 8.47 -4.72
C ARG A 204 3.94 9.62 -3.76
N ASN A 205 4.59 9.69 -2.60
CA ASN A 205 4.43 10.80 -1.64
C ASN A 205 4.67 12.18 -2.28
N ARG A 206 5.75 12.32 -3.05
CA ARG A 206 6.05 13.58 -3.76
C ARG A 206 5.00 13.92 -4.81
N ALA A 207 4.60 12.94 -5.62
CA ALA A 207 3.58 13.15 -6.65
C ALA A 207 2.22 13.52 -6.05
N TRP A 208 1.82 12.84 -4.97
CA TRP A 208 0.55 13.09 -4.29
C TRP A 208 0.54 14.43 -3.55
N ALA A 209 1.63 14.82 -2.89
CA ALA A 209 1.71 16.13 -2.22
C ALA A 209 1.45 17.29 -3.20
N ALA A 210 1.96 17.19 -4.43
CA ALA A 210 1.69 18.17 -5.48
C ALA A 210 0.19 18.24 -5.83
N ARG A 211 -0.47 17.09 -6.02
CA ARG A 211 -1.91 17.00 -6.34
C ARG A 211 -2.80 17.48 -5.19
N LEU A 212 -2.42 17.13 -3.97
CA LEU A 212 -3.16 17.50 -2.76
C LEU A 212 -3.13 19.00 -2.49
N THR A 213 -2.09 19.72 -2.96
CA THR A 213 -1.96 21.17 -2.75
C THR A 213 -3.18 21.95 -3.27
N GLU A 214 -3.80 21.49 -4.36
CA GLU A 214 -5.02 22.09 -4.93
C GLU A 214 -6.27 21.90 -4.07
N LEU A 215 -6.24 20.95 -3.14
CA LEU A 215 -7.36 20.64 -2.25
C LEU A 215 -7.32 21.47 -0.96
N LEU A 216 -6.13 21.95 -0.58
CA LEU A 216 -5.90 22.60 0.70
C LEU A 216 -6.67 23.92 0.86
N THR A 217 -7.07 24.54 -0.25
CA THR A 217 -7.84 25.80 -0.28
C THR A 217 -9.33 25.59 -0.46
N ARG A 218 -9.78 24.34 -0.67
CA ARG A 218 -11.20 24.04 -0.88
C ARG A 218 -11.94 24.04 0.47
N PRO A 219 -13.18 24.55 0.53
CA PRO A 219 -13.99 24.54 1.75
C PRO A 219 -14.63 23.17 2.04
N GLU A 220 -14.66 22.27 1.05
CA GLU A 220 -15.20 20.91 1.16
C GLU A 220 -14.36 20.06 2.12
N ARG A 221 -15.02 19.43 3.10
CA ARG A 221 -14.37 18.49 4.02
C ARG A 221 -13.89 17.26 3.26
N THR A 222 -12.60 17.19 2.99
CA THR A 222 -11.99 16.12 2.21
C THR A 222 -11.21 15.18 3.12
N LEU A 223 -11.51 13.88 3.05
CA LEU A 223 -10.71 12.84 3.68
C LEU A 223 -9.80 12.18 2.65
N VAL A 224 -8.50 12.28 2.87
CA VAL A 224 -7.47 11.60 2.08
C VAL A 224 -7.08 10.31 2.79
N VAL A 225 -7.34 9.17 2.15
CA VAL A 225 -7.10 7.84 2.67
C VAL A 225 -5.89 7.25 1.95
N VAL A 226 -4.81 7.06 2.68
CA VAL A 226 -3.54 6.48 2.20
C VAL A 226 -3.05 5.45 3.21
N GLY A 227 -2.33 4.42 2.75
CA GLY A 227 -1.72 3.41 3.58
C GLY A 227 -0.88 4.06 4.67
N ALA A 228 -0.96 3.53 5.90
CA ALA A 228 -0.35 4.15 7.07
C ALA A 228 1.15 4.45 6.90
N LEU A 229 1.86 3.64 6.11
CA LEU A 229 3.29 3.85 5.81
C LEU A 229 3.57 5.14 5.04
N HIS A 230 2.60 5.69 4.30
CA HIS A 230 2.73 6.99 3.66
C HIS A 230 2.70 8.17 4.66
N LEU A 231 2.31 7.95 5.91
CA LEU A 231 2.21 9.00 6.93
C LEU A 231 3.35 8.93 7.97
N CYS A 232 4.34 8.06 7.79
CA CYS A 232 5.38 7.84 8.77
C CYS A 232 6.77 7.63 8.15
N GLY A 233 7.80 7.82 8.98
CA GLY A 233 9.18 7.74 8.53
C GLY A 233 9.64 8.98 7.74
N PRO A 234 10.94 9.05 7.38
CA PRO A 234 11.47 10.21 6.67
C PRO A 234 10.91 10.32 5.25
N GLY A 235 10.55 11.53 4.80
CA GLY A 235 10.05 11.74 3.43
C GLY A 235 8.63 11.21 3.23
N ASN A 236 7.88 11.08 4.32
CA ASN A 236 6.47 10.72 4.28
C ASN A 236 5.64 11.82 3.59
N LEU A 237 4.36 11.56 3.34
CA LEU A 237 3.45 12.49 2.67
C LEU A 237 3.28 13.81 3.45
N ILE A 238 3.29 13.77 4.78
CA ILE A 238 3.17 14.96 5.65
C ILE A 238 4.40 15.86 5.46
N ASP A 239 5.61 15.26 5.46
CA ASP A 239 6.86 15.97 5.19
C ASP A 239 6.81 16.64 3.80
N CYS A 240 6.31 15.91 2.79
CA CYS A 240 6.19 16.38 1.41
C CYS A 240 5.15 17.51 1.24
N LEU A 241 4.07 17.50 2.04
CA LEU A 241 3.08 18.57 2.09
C LEU A 241 3.61 19.84 2.77
N ALA A 242 4.69 19.72 3.56
CA ALA A 242 5.32 20.81 4.29
C ALA A 242 4.33 21.64 5.12
N ARG A 243 3.39 20.95 5.80
CA ARG A 243 2.35 21.58 6.61
C ARG A 243 2.22 20.96 8.00
N PRO A 244 1.88 21.77 9.02
CA PRO A 244 1.57 21.24 10.34
C PRO A 244 0.32 20.36 10.29
N VAL A 245 0.38 19.27 11.06
CA VAL A 245 -0.74 18.36 11.27
C VAL A 245 -1.03 18.23 12.75
N GLU A 246 -2.30 18.04 13.08
CA GLU A 246 -2.77 17.79 14.44
C GLU A 246 -3.53 16.46 14.48
N PRO A 247 -3.32 15.61 15.50
CA PRO A 247 -4.13 14.41 15.67
C PRO A 247 -5.58 14.81 15.96
N VAL A 248 -6.52 14.26 15.20
CA VAL A 248 -7.97 14.47 15.44
C VAL A 248 -8.45 13.64 16.62
N PHE A 249 -7.83 12.48 16.81
CA PHE A 249 -7.94 11.65 18.00
C PHE A 249 -6.61 11.67 18.74
N ALA A 250 -6.60 12.23 19.95
CA ALA A 250 -5.60 11.88 20.93
C ALA A 250 -5.99 10.50 21.51
N ASN A 251 -5.05 9.56 21.59
CA ASN A 251 -5.29 8.35 22.39
C ASN A 251 -5.66 8.81 23.82
N PRO A 252 -6.67 8.19 24.46
CA PRO A 252 -6.97 8.45 25.86
C PRO A 252 -5.77 8.16 26.77
#